data_AF-A0AAV1YC22-F1
#
_entry.id   AF-A0AAV1YC22-F1
#
_cell.length_a   1.000
_cell.length_b   1.000
_cell.length_c   1.000
_cell.angle_alpha   90.00
_cell.angle_beta   90.00
_cell.angle_gamma   90.00
#
_symmetry.space_group_name_H-M   'P 1'
#
loop_
_entity.id
_entity.type
_entity.pdbx_description
1 polymer ?
#
loop_
_entity_poly.entity_id
_entity_poly.type
_entity_poly.pdbx_seq_one_letter_code
_entity_poly.pdbx_strand_id
1 'polypeptide(L)'
;MQSMLFNKGNESFEKLASMSLISNLTLYLLTNYNLSGIFVVNMVQIWNGTSNIASIIGAFISDTYLGRFRTLLCGSIASLLGILIMTLTAGIHHLRPSICKDSPHCHRPQGWQLGVLFSALGLLSVGAGGIRPCNIAFGADQFDTNTEKAFSITIFLLGRHTYICKKPQGSIFGDMAKVITASCRKLKVQVSGVTFYDPAPRLDNQPELENNKRLFHTDRFNFLDKAAIIADPSELDNQGMARNAWRLCSLQQVEQFKCLLGILPVWVTGICCFIVMDQQNTFGVLQVLQTNRSIGPHFKVPPGWMNLIAMIALSLWIYIYECIYIPLSRRITKKAKRLTPEERIKIGILLSILCMLVAAVVEKTRAATRL
;
A
#
# COMPACT_ATOMS: atom_id res chain seq x y z
N MET A 1 -12.17 18.85 13.10
CA MET A 1 -11.45 19.34 11.91
C MET A 1 -9.95 19.58 12.18
N GLN A 2 -9.56 20.11 13.34
CA GLN A 2 -8.14 20.33 13.70
C GLN A 2 -7.38 19.04 14.11
N SER A 3 -8.01 18.04 14.73
CA SER A 3 -7.38 16.73 15.02
C SER A 3 -7.07 15.94 13.75
N MET A 4 -7.95 16.03 12.75
CA MET A 4 -7.72 15.52 11.40
C MET A 4 -6.51 16.21 10.73
N LEU A 5 -6.25 17.48 11.05
CA LEU A 5 -5.14 18.26 10.51
C LEU A 5 -3.78 17.80 11.06
N PHE A 6 -3.70 17.41 12.34
CA PHE A 6 -2.43 16.96 12.95
C PHE A 6 -2.11 15.50 12.63
N ASN A 7 -3.11 14.59 12.57
CA ASN A 7 -2.86 13.24 12.05
C ASN A 7 -2.49 13.30 10.57
N LYS A 8 -3.19 14.13 9.77
CA LYS A 8 -2.73 14.48 8.42
C LYS A 8 -1.34 15.09 8.45
N GLY A 9 -0.99 15.89 9.46
CA GLY A 9 0.33 16.50 9.63
C GLY A 9 1.42 15.45 9.82
N ASN A 10 1.31 14.58 10.83
CA ASN A 10 2.27 13.50 11.08
C ASN A 10 2.34 12.49 9.91
N GLU A 11 1.19 12.12 9.34
CA GLU A 11 1.13 11.32 8.12
C GLU A 11 1.77 12.04 6.93
N SER A 12 1.58 13.36 6.80
CA SER A 12 2.19 14.16 5.74
C SER A 12 3.69 14.26 5.92
N PHE A 13 4.18 14.43 7.16
CA PHE A 13 5.62 14.47 7.43
C PHE A 13 6.29 13.11 7.18
N GLU A 14 5.67 12.01 7.61
CA GLU A 14 6.16 10.67 7.31
C GLU A 14 6.14 10.41 5.80
N LYS A 15 5.03 10.69 5.11
CA LYS A 15 4.94 10.53 3.66
C LYS A 15 5.93 11.42 2.93
N LEU A 16 6.15 12.65 3.38
CA LEU A 16 7.08 13.58 2.74
C LEU A 16 8.52 13.12 2.93
N ALA A 17 8.88 12.60 4.11
CA ALA A 17 10.19 12.00 4.37
C ALA A 17 10.40 10.75 3.50
N SER A 18 9.41 9.85 3.45
CA SER A 18 9.43 8.64 2.63
C SER A 18 9.53 8.95 1.13
N MET A 19 8.76 9.91 0.61
CA MET A 19 8.82 10.34 -0.80
C MET A 19 10.15 11.04 -1.15
N SER A 20 10.68 11.84 -0.23
CA SER A 20 11.99 12.49 -0.40
C SER A 20 13.11 11.46 -0.46
N LEU A 21 13.04 10.44 0.39
CA LEU A 21 14.00 9.33 0.40
C LEU A 21 13.93 8.54 -0.92
N ILE A 22 12.74 8.10 -1.34
CA ILE A 22 12.55 7.36 -2.61
C ILE A 22 13.10 8.16 -3.80
N SER A 23 12.82 9.45 -3.87
CA SER A 23 13.20 10.31 -5.00
C SER A 23 14.71 10.54 -5.11
N ASN A 24 15.43 10.52 -3.99
CA ASN A 24 16.87 10.82 -3.95
C ASN A 24 17.73 9.57 -3.74
N LEU A 25 17.16 8.44 -3.33
CA LEU A 25 17.89 7.21 -3.05
C LEU A 25 18.64 6.71 -4.29
N THR A 26 17.96 6.63 -5.44
CA THR A 26 18.61 6.21 -6.71
C THR A 26 19.83 7.07 -7.02
N LEU A 27 19.70 8.40 -6.89
CA LEU A 27 20.81 9.32 -7.14
C LEU A 27 21.94 9.12 -6.13
N TYR A 28 21.62 9.02 -4.84
CA TYR A 28 22.57 8.80 -3.76
C TYR A 28 23.38 7.51 -3.95
N LEU A 29 22.73 6.42 -4.36
CA LEU A 29 23.40 5.14 -4.61
C LEU A 29 24.34 5.18 -5.82
N LEU A 30 23.97 5.92 -6.86
CA LEU A 30 24.79 6.09 -8.06
C LEU A 30 26.00 6.98 -7.79
N THR A 31 25.81 8.13 -7.16
CA THR A 31 26.87 9.15 -7.03
C THR A 31 27.75 8.97 -5.81
N ASN A 32 27.18 8.49 -4.69
CA ASN A 32 27.89 8.47 -3.40
C ASN A 32 28.31 7.06 -2.99
N TYR A 33 27.65 6.01 -3.49
CA TYR A 33 28.04 4.60 -3.28
C TYR A 33 28.76 3.99 -4.48
N ASN A 34 28.91 4.73 -5.58
CA ASN A 34 29.57 4.29 -6.81
C ASN A 34 29.03 2.96 -7.37
N LEU A 35 27.73 2.70 -7.18
CA LEU A 35 27.08 1.48 -7.65
C LEU A 35 26.71 1.58 -9.14
N SER A 36 26.66 0.44 -9.82
CA SER A 36 26.26 0.40 -11.23
C SER A 36 24.76 0.69 -11.39
N GLY A 37 24.38 1.31 -12.51
CA GLY A 37 22.98 1.66 -12.82
C GLY A 37 22.00 0.52 -12.60
N ILE A 38 22.31 -0.65 -13.16
CA ILE A 38 21.45 -1.84 -13.09
C ILE A 38 21.36 -2.38 -11.65
N PHE A 39 22.46 -2.38 -10.91
CA PHE A 39 22.46 -2.85 -9.53
C PHE A 39 21.60 -1.94 -8.63
N VAL A 40 21.71 -0.61 -8.80
CA VAL A 40 20.87 0.36 -8.09
C VAL A 40 19.39 0.16 -8.39
N VAL A 41 19.02 -0.01 -9.67
CA VAL A 41 17.63 -0.27 -10.06
C VAL A 41 17.09 -1.50 -9.34
N ASN A 42 17.79 -2.64 -9.44
CA ASN A 42 17.35 -3.88 -8.81
C ASN A 42 17.23 -3.72 -7.30
N MET A 43 18.21 -3.06 -6.66
CA MET A 43 18.21 -2.82 -5.23
C MET A 43 17.00 -1.99 -4.77
N VAL A 44 16.71 -0.87 -5.44
CA VAL A 44 15.56 0.00 -5.10
C VAL A 44 14.23 -0.71 -5.36
N GLN A 45 14.11 -1.46 -6.46
CA GLN A 45 12.90 -2.21 -6.79
C GLN A 45 12.64 -3.35 -5.80
N ILE A 46 13.67 -4.10 -5.43
CA ILE A 46 13.57 -5.16 -4.40
C ILE A 46 13.16 -4.55 -3.06
N TRP A 47 13.75 -3.43 -2.66
CA TRP A 47 13.38 -2.73 -1.44
C TRP A 47 11.92 -2.25 -1.45
N ASN A 48 11.46 -1.65 -2.56
CA ASN A 48 10.07 -1.21 -2.69
C ASN A 48 9.09 -2.39 -2.62
N GLY A 49 9.39 -3.48 -3.34
CA GLY A 49 8.61 -4.72 -3.33
C GLY A 49 8.56 -5.36 -1.93
N THR A 50 9.70 -5.45 -1.25
CA THR A 50 9.81 -5.98 0.12
C THR A 50 8.98 -5.14 1.09
N SER A 51 9.00 -3.81 0.95
CA SER A 51 8.22 -2.90 1.78
C SER A 51 6.72 -3.07 1.58
N ASN A 52 6.26 -3.32 0.35
CA ASN A 52 4.84 -3.61 0.06
C ASN A 52 4.39 -4.96 0.64
N ILE A 53 5.22 -6.00 0.54
CA ILE A 53 4.94 -7.31 1.15
C ILE A 53 4.93 -7.19 2.68
N ALA A 54 5.89 -6.46 3.26
CA ALA A 54 5.95 -6.20 4.69
C ALA A 54 4.66 -5.53 5.21
N SER A 55 3.99 -4.69 4.41
CA SER A 55 2.70 -4.09 4.79
C SER A 55 1.58 -5.10 4.90
N ILE A 56 1.56 -6.15 4.07
CA ILE A 56 0.58 -7.23 4.19
C ILE A 56 0.83 -8.01 5.49
N ILE A 57 2.10 -8.32 5.77
CA ILE A 57 2.50 -9.00 7.02
C ILE A 57 2.16 -8.15 8.24
N GLY A 58 2.44 -6.84 8.19
CA GLY A 58 2.13 -5.90 9.26
C GLY A 58 0.63 -5.78 9.52
N ALA A 59 -0.19 -5.77 8.46
CA ALA A 59 -1.65 -5.80 8.58
C ALA A 59 -2.14 -7.07 9.29
N PHE A 60 -1.61 -8.24 8.90
CA PHE A 60 -1.92 -9.49 9.58
C PHE A 60 -1.56 -9.41 11.06
N ILE A 61 -0.32 -9.05 11.40
CA ILE A 61 0.17 -8.96 12.79
C ILE A 61 -0.66 -7.97 13.63
N SER A 62 -1.06 -6.84 13.05
CA SER A 62 -1.87 -5.85 13.76
C SER A 62 -3.27 -6.36 14.09
N ASP A 63 -3.86 -7.14 13.20
CA ASP A 63 -5.23 -7.62 13.35
C ASP A 63 -5.32 -8.89 14.21
N THR A 64 -4.27 -9.73 14.27
CA THR A 64 -4.24 -10.94 15.12
C THR A 64 -3.64 -10.73 16.50
N TYR A 65 -2.52 -10.03 16.63
CA TYR A 65 -1.70 -10.09 17.85
C TYR A 65 -1.51 -8.76 18.55
N LEU A 66 -0.95 -7.76 17.85
CA LEU A 66 -0.44 -6.54 18.50
C LEU A 66 -1.49 -5.44 18.65
N GLY A 67 -2.52 -5.44 17.82
CA GLY A 67 -3.43 -4.30 17.66
C GLY A 67 -2.81 -3.19 16.79
N ARG A 68 -3.68 -2.33 16.24
CA ARG A 68 -3.30 -1.26 15.30
C ARG A 68 -2.33 -0.25 15.91
N PHE A 69 -2.57 0.21 17.14
CA PHE A 69 -1.75 1.22 17.80
C PHE A 69 -0.31 0.76 18.07
N ARG A 70 -0.12 -0.45 18.64
CA ARG A 70 1.22 -0.97 18.96
C ARG A 70 2.02 -1.25 17.68
N THR A 71 1.36 -1.79 16.66
CA THR A 71 1.99 -2.05 15.35
C THR A 71 2.44 -0.75 14.69
N LEU A 72 1.58 0.27 14.71
CA LEU A 72 1.91 1.61 14.23
C LEU A 72 3.12 2.20 14.97
N LEU A 73 3.13 2.13 16.31
CA LEU A 73 4.22 2.65 17.13
C LEU A 73 5.56 1.94 16.85
N CYS A 74 5.56 0.60 16.82
CA CYS A 74 6.75 -0.18 16.48
C CYS A 74 7.24 0.13 15.05
N GLY A 75 6.32 0.26 14.10
CA GLY A 75 6.63 0.67 12.72
C GLY A 75 7.25 2.07 12.65
N SER A 76 6.71 3.05 13.38
CA SER A 76 7.27 4.40 13.45
C SER A 76 8.68 4.42 14.04
N ILE A 77 8.94 3.66 15.12
CA ILE A 77 10.28 3.56 15.71
C ILE A 77 11.27 2.91 14.73
N ALA A 78 10.88 1.81 14.08
CA ALA A 78 11.72 1.16 13.07
C ALA A 78 12.03 2.08 11.89
N SER A 79 11.02 2.82 11.39
CA SER A 79 11.21 3.80 10.31
C SER A 79 12.16 4.92 10.73
N LEU A 80 12.00 5.50 11.92
CA LEU A 80 12.88 6.53 12.46
C LEU A 80 14.33 6.05 12.57
N LEU A 81 14.56 4.84 13.08
CA LEU A 81 15.90 4.24 13.12
C LEU A 81 16.47 4.02 11.72
N GLY A 82 15.66 3.57 10.76
CA GLY A 82 16.07 3.40 9.37
C GLY A 82 16.50 4.73 8.71
N ILE A 83 15.70 5.79 8.87
CA ILE A 83 16.04 7.14 8.38
C ILE A 83 17.29 7.67 9.08
N LEU A 84 17.42 7.46 10.39
CA LEU A 84 18.59 7.88 11.16
C LEU A 84 19.86 7.21 10.63
N ILE A 85 19.86 5.89 10.44
CA ILE A 85 21.02 5.16 9.91
C ILE A 85 21.34 5.64 8.49
N MET A 86 20.35 5.80 7.62
CA MET A 86 20.56 6.38 6.27
C MET A 86 21.22 7.77 6.35
N THR A 87 20.73 8.63 7.25
CA THR A 87 21.28 9.97 7.45
C THR A 87 22.73 9.92 7.95
N LEU A 88 23.05 9.00 8.87
CA LEU A 88 24.41 8.79 9.35
C LEU A 88 25.34 8.32 8.22
N THR A 89 24.87 7.46 7.31
CA THR A 89 25.68 7.06 6.14
C THR A 89 25.95 8.22 5.17
N ALA A 90 25.08 9.22 5.14
CA ALA A 90 25.29 10.43 4.34
C ALA A 90 26.21 11.45 5.02
N GLY A 91 26.13 11.57 6.35
CA GLY A 91 26.92 12.54 7.13
C GLY A 91 28.34 12.08 7.48
N ILE A 92 28.54 10.79 7.77
CA ILE A 92 29.83 10.24 8.19
C ILE A 92 30.55 9.64 6.99
N HIS A 93 31.66 10.26 6.57
CA HIS A 93 32.42 9.83 5.39
C HIS A 93 33.00 8.41 5.49
N HIS A 94 33.28 7.89 6.69
CA HIS A 94 33.77 6.52 6.87
C HIS A 94 32.70 5.45 6.58
N LEU A 95 31.41 5.74 6.81
CA LEU A 95 30.32 4.78 6.62
C LEU A 95 29.95 4.53 5.15
N ARG A 96 30.56 5.27 4.22
CA ARG A 96 30.36 5.17 2.78
C ARG A 96 31.69 5.05 2.05
N PRO A 97 31.73 4.50 0.84
CA PRO A 97 32.95 4.53 0.03
C PRO A 97 33.36 5.97 -0.30
N SER A 98 34.66 6.16 -0.56
CA SER A 98 35.17 7.44 -1.05
C SER A 98 34.53 7.78 -2.40
N ILE A 99 34.08 9.03 -2.55
CA ILE A 99 33.44 9.52 -3.78
C ILE A 99 34.47 9.50 -4.90
N CYS A 100 34.11 8.88 -6.03
CA CYS A 100 34.99 8.84 -7.19
C CYS A 100 34.93 10.17 -7.95
N LYS A 101 35.96 11.01 -7.77
CA LYS A 101 36.26 12.12 -8.68
C LYS A 101 37.31 11.65 -9.67
N ASP A 102 36.90 11.54 -10.94
CA ASP A 102 37.76 11.45 -12.13
C ASP A 102 38.90 10.41 -12.13
N SER A 103 38.77 9.31 -11.37
CA SER A 103 39.76 8.22 -11.37
C SER A 103 39.28 7.01 -12.19
N PRO A 104 40.14 6.41 -13.04
CA PRO A 104 39.81 5.21 -13.81
C PRO A 104 39.60 3.95 -12.95
N HIS A 105 40.08 3.96 -11.69
CA HIS A 105 39.88 2.88 -10.72
C HIS A 105 39.07 3.35 -9.51
N CYS A 106 37.74 3.34 -9.68
CA CYS A 106 36.81 3.59 -8.59
C CYS A 106 36.68 2.35 -7.69
N HIS A 107 37.01 2.49 -6.40
CA HIS A 107 36.84 1.39 -5.44
C HIS A 107 35.35 1.13 -5.20
N ARG A 108 34.95 -0.14 -5.34
CA ARG A 108 33.60 -0.61 -4.99
C ARG A 108 33.36 -0.50 -3.48
N PRO A 109 32.10 -0.33 -3.03
CA PRO A 109 31.80 -0.29 -1.60
C PRO A 109 32.21 -1.58 -0.91
N GLN A 110 32.79 -1.44 0.28
CA GLN A 110 33.15 -2.60 1.10
C GLN A 110 31.87 -3.29 1.61
N GLY A 111 31.94 -4.61 1.81
CA GLY A 111 30.77 -5.41 2.19
C GLY A 111 30.07 -4.93 3.46
N TRP A 112 30.82 -4.42 4.45
CA TRP A 112 30.24 -3.89 5.68
C TRP A 112 29.50 -2.55 5.47
N GLN A 113 29.97 -1.68 4.58
CA GLN A 113 29.28 -0.42 4.23
C GLN A 113 27.94 -0.72 3.57
N LEU A 114 27.94 -1.73 2.69
CA LEU A 114 26.73 -2.25 2.07
C LEU A 114 25.80 -2.92 3.10
N GLY A 115 26.36 -3.60 4.11
CA GLY A 115 25.62 -4.15 5.25
C GLY A 115 24.88 -3.08 6.07
N VAL A 116 25.52 -1.94 6.35
CA VAL A 116 24.88 -0.79 7.05
C VAL A 116 23.76 -0.19 6.19
N LEU A 117 23.99 -0.06 4.88
CA LEU A 117 22.97 0.42 3.95
C LEU A 117 21.75 -0.51 3.91
N PHE A 118 21.97 -1.83 3.82
CA PHE A 118 20.89 -2.80 3.80
C PHE A 118 20.15 -2.92 5.13
N SER A 119 20.83 -2.75 6.27
CA SER A 119 20.16 -2.72 7.56
C SER A 119 19.23 -1.51 7.68
N ALA A 120 19.65 -0.35 7.18
CA ALA A 120 18.81 0.85 7.12
C ALA A 120 17.58 0.64 6.23
N LEU A 121 17.76 0.08 5.02
CA LEU A 121 16.66 -0.23 4.11
C LEU A 121 15.70 -1.29 4.67
N GLY A 122 16.23 -2.31 5.36
CA GLY A 122 15.44 -3.32 6.05
C GLY A 122 14.57 -2.73 7.15
N LEU A 123 15.13 -1.84 7.98
CA LEU A 123 14.39 -1.10 9.01
C LEU A 123 13.29 -0.22 8.40
N LEU A 124 13.57 0.46 7.29
CA LEU A 124 12.57 1.21 6.54
C LEU A 124 11.45 0.31 5.99
N SER A 125 11.77 -0.89 5.50
CA SER A 125 10.76 -1.88 5.06
C SER A 125 9.89 -2.38 6.22
N VAL A 126 10.47 -2.64 7.39
CA VAL A 126 9.73 -3.00 8.61
C VAL A 126 8.82 -1.83 9.04
N GLY A 127 9.35 -0.60 8.99
CA GLY A 127 8.58 0.60 9.29
C GLY A 127 7.39 0.80 8.35
N ALA A 128 7.60 0.68 7.04
CA ALA A 128 6.54 0.68 6.04
C ALA A 128 5.51 -0.44 6.29
N GLY A 129 5.98 -1.60 6.77
CA GLY A 129 5.15 -2.73 7.15
C GLY A 129 4.13 -2.40 8.25
N GLY A 130 4.56 -1.74 9.32
CA GLY A 130 3.68 -1.37 10.43
C GLY A 130 2.84 -0.10 10.20
N ILE A 131 3.38 0.87 9.47
CA ILE A 131 2.74 2.19 9.30
C ILE A 131 1.64 2.15 8.25
N ARG A 132 1.95 1.68 7.03
CA ARG A 132 1.03 1.78 5.87
C ARG A 132 -0.34 1.15 6.11
N PRO A 133 -0.48 -0.08 6.65
CA PRO A 133 -1.79 -0.69 6.84
C PRO A 133 -2.57 -0.12 8.03
N CYS A 134 -1.86 0.32 9.09
CA CYS A 134 -2.51 0.70 10.34
C CYS A 134 -2.85 2.19 10.43
N ASN A 135 -2.07 3.08 9.80
CA ASN A 135 -2.16 4.52 10.05
C ASN A 135 -3.54 5.12 9.71
N ILE A 136 -4.06 4.83 8.50
CA ILE A 136 -5.36 5.36 8.06
C ILE A 136 -6.50 4.72 8.88
N ALA A 137 -6.45 3.40 9.09
CA ALA A 137 -7.46 2.67 9.83
C ALA A 137 -7.55 3.14 11.30
N PHE A 138 -6.40 3.27 11.96
CA PHE A 138 -6.31 3.80 13.32
C PHE A 138 -6.79 5.26 13.40
N GLY A 139 -6.45 6.09 12.41
CA GLY A 139 -6.94 7.46 12.31
C GLY A 139 -8.45 7.54 12.15
N ALA A 140 -9.06 6.65 11.36
CA ALA A 140 -10.51 6.56 11.19
C ALA A 140 -11.21 6.10 12.48
N ASP A 141 -10.61 5.16 13.22
CA ASP A 141 -11.15 4.66 14.50
C ASP A 141 -11.30 5.76 15.57
N GLN A 142 -10.60 6.88 15.45
CA GLN A 142 -10.70 8.00 16.39
C GLN A 142 -11.95 8.89 16.17
N PHE A 143 -12.72 8.66 15.11
CA PHE A 143 -13.92 9.45 14.77
C PHE A 143 -15.23 8.71 15.04
N ASP A 144 -15.28 7.88 16.08
CA ASP A 144 -16.52 7.17 16.44
C ASP A 144 -17.62 8.14 16.94
N THR A 145 -18.86 7.86 16.54
CA THR A 145 -20.03 8.77 16.46
C THR A 145 -20.51 9.40 17.78
N ASN A 146 -19.99 8.96 18.93
CA ASN A 146 -20.40 9.46 20.25
C ASN A 146 -19.51 10.58 20.83
N THR A 147 -18.40 10.91 20.18
CA THR A 147 -17.53 12.00 20.67
C THR A 147 -17.82 13.27 19.88
N GLU A 148 -18.27 14.32 20.57
CA GLU A 148 -18.42 15.65 19.97
C GLU A 148 -17.13 16.03 19.23
N LYS A 149 -17.27 16.53 18.00
CA LYS A 149 -16.16 16.80 17.05
C LYS A 149 -15.07 17.74 17.61
N ALA A 150 -15.33 18.43 18.72
CA ALA A 150 -14.40 19.28 19.45
C ALA A 150 -13.46 18.51 20.41
N PHE A 151 -13.90 17.41 21.02
CA PHE A 151 -13.11 16.64 22.00
C PHE A 151 -11.97 15.83 21.38
N SER A 152 -12.09 15.45 20.10
CA SER A 152 -11.05 14.71 19.36
C SER A 152 -9.70 15.46 19.33
N ILE A 153 -9.70 16.79 19.43
CA ILE A 153 -8.49 17.63 19.46
C ILE A 153 -7.79 17.52 20.82
N THR A 154 -8.55 17.61 21.90
CA THR A 154 -8.07 17.52 23.29
C THR A 154 -7.53 16.13 23.62
N ILE A 155 -8.24 15.09 23.16
CA ILE A 155 -7.86 13.67 23.27
C ILE A 155 -6.48 13.41 22.62
N PHE A 156 -6.18 14.08 21.51
CA PHE A 156 -4.93 13.91 20.78
C PHE A 156 -3.76 14.71 21.39
N LEU A 157 -4.04 15.87 22.01
CA LEU A 157 -3.03 16.70 22.70
C LEU A 157 -2.60 16.13 24.07
N LEU A 158 -3.48 15.40 24.77
CA LEU A 158 -3.16 14.77 26.07
C LEU A 158 -2.35 13.45 25.97
N GLY A 159 -1.97 13.03 24.75
CA GLY A 159 -1.14 11.86 24.53
C GLY A 159 -1.86 10.52 24.77
N ARG A 160 -1.05 9.44 24.82
CA ARG A 160 -1.45 8.00 24.77
C ARG A 160 -2.66 7.61 25.61
N HIS A 161 -2.95 8.29 26.71
CA HIS A 161 -4.03 7.93 27.64
C HIS A 161 -5.44 8.12 27.05
N THR A 162 -5.57 8.91 25.98
CA THR A 162 -6.89 9.22 25.42
C THR A 162 -7.22 8.47 24.12
N TYR A 163 -6.30 7.70 23.56
CA TYR A 163 -6.55 6.96 22.31
C TYR A 163 -7.50 5.78 22.49
N ILE A 164 -8.51 5.70 21.61
CA ILE A 164 -9.42 4.56 21.54
C ILE A 164 -8.67 3.39 20.88
N CYS A 165 -8.15 2.50 21.71
CA CYS A 165 -7.49 1.28 21.26
C CYS A 165 -8.51 0.14 21.16
N LYS A 166 -8.99 -0.15 19.95
CA LYS A 166 -9.82 -1.33 19.69
C LYS A 166 -8.96 -2.59 19.82
N LYS A 167 -9.47 -3.60 20.54
CA LYS A 167 -8.82 -4.91 20.66
C LYS A 167 -8.77 -5.60 19.27
N PRO A 168 -7.74 -6.41 18.96
CA PRO A 168 -7.69 -7.18 17.72
C PRO A 168 -8.92 -8.10 17.63
N GLN A 169 -9.70 -7.97 16.54
CA GLN A 169 -10.94 -8.73 16.32
C GLN A 169 -10.71 -10.00 15.47
N GLY A 170 -9.45 -10.43 15.31
CA GLY A 170 -9.05 -11.48 14.38
C GLY A 170 -8.72 -10.92 13.00
N SER A 171 -8.03 -11.73 12.18
CA SER A 171 -7.60 -11.29 10.85
C SER A 171 -8.48 -11.85 9.75
N ILE A 172 -8.84 -10.97 8.81
CA ILE A 172 -9.53 -11.32 7.56
C ILE A 172 -8.73 -12.36 6.78
N PHE A 173 -7.39 -12.28 6.78
CA PHE A 173 -6.54 -13.29 6.12
C PHE A 173 -6.68 -14.67 6.78
N GLY A 174 -6.86 -14.71 8.10
CA GLY A 174 -7.14 -15.94 8.84
C GLY A 174 -8.49 -16.54 8.44
N ASP A 175 -9.51 -15.70 8.25
CA ASP A 175 -10.83 -16.15 7.81
C ASP A 175 -10.84 -16.64 6.36
N MET A 176 -10.11 -15.98 5.46
CA MET A 176 -9.91 -16.46 4.09
C MET A 176 -9.22 -17.83 4.07
N ALA A 177 -8.17 -18.03 4.89
CA ALA A 177 -7.48 -19.31 5.00
C ALA A 177 -8.43 -20.41 5.52
N LYS A 178 -9.27 -20.12 6.50
CA LYS A 178 -10.30 -21.04 7.00
C LYS A 178 -11.26 -21.44 5.88
N VAL A 179 -11.80 -20.48 5.13
CA VAL A 179 -12.71 -20.76 4.00
C VAL A 179 -12.04 -21.69 2.99
N ILE A 180 -10.81 -21.39 2.56
CA ILE A 180 -10.07 -22.25 1.61
C ILE A 180 -9.92 -23.68 2.16
N THR A 181 -9.45 -23.82 3.40
CA THR A 181 -9.23 -25.15 4.00
C THR A 181 -10.54 -25.93 4.20
N ALA A 182 -11.61 -25.26 4.63
CA ALA A 182 -12.91 -25.88 4.83
C ALA A 182 -13.52 -26.32 3.49
N SER A 183 -13.47 -25.48 2.46
CA SER A 183 -13.90 -25.82 1.10
C SER A 183 -13.12 -27.02 0.57
N CYS A 184 -11.79 -27.03 0.72
CA CYS A 184 -10.95 -28.13 0.27
C CYS A 184 -11.24 -29.45 0.99
N ARG A 185 -11.47 -29.40 2.31
CA ARG A 185 -11.82 -30.59 3.11
C ARG A 185 -13.19 -31.15 2.73
N LYS A 186 -14.14 -30.29 2.37
CA LYS A 186 -15.50 -30.66 1.99
C LYS A 186 -15.68 -30.94 0.49
N LEU A 187 -14.61 -30.91 -0.31
CA LEU A 187 -14.66 -31.18 -1.76
C LEU A 187 -15.32 -32.53 -2.09
N LYS A 188 -15.03 -33.58 -1.31
CA LYS A 188 -15.47 -34.96 -1.55
C LYS A 188 -16.72 -35.38 -0.76
N VAL A 189 -17.25 -34.52 0.10
CA VAL A 189 -18.44 -34.84 0.90
C VAL A 189 -19.68 -34.72 0.02
N GLN A 190 -20.46 -35.80 -0.10
CA GLN A 190 -21.81 -35.76 -0.66
C GLN A 190 -22.75 -35.20 0.39
N VAL A 191 -23.40 -34.08 0.08
CA VAL A 191 -24.31 -33.40 1.01
C VAL A 191 -25.74 -33.72 0.59
N SER A 192 -26.51 -34.31 1.49
CA SER A 192 -27.95 -34.55 1.34
C SER A 192 -28.73 -33.37 1.93
N GLY A 193 -29.12 -32.41 1.08
CA GLY A 193 -29.85 -31.18 1.47
C GLY A 193 -28.93 -29.99 1.74
N VAL A 194 -29.31 -28.80 1.28
CA VAL A 194 -28.46 -27.59 1.36
C VAL A 194 -28.91 -26.71 2.52
N THR A 195 -28.28 -26.86 3.67
CA THR A 195 -28.42 -25.92 4.80
C THR A 195 -27.11 -25.17 4.99
N PHE A 196 -27.14 -23.86 4.73
CA PHE A 196 -25.99 -22.98 4.93
C PHE A 196 -25.93 -22.49 6.37
N TYR A 197 -24.71 -22.48 6.92
CA TYR A 197 -24.40 -21.93 8.22
C TYR A 197 -24.30 -20.40 8.15
N ASP A 198 -25.33 -19.71 8.64
CA ASP A 198 -25.35 -18.25 8.81
C ASP A 198 -25.72 -17.90 10.27
N PRO A 199 -24.74 -17.86 11.20
CA PRO A 199 -25.03 -17.54 12.59
C PRO A 199 -25.49 -16.09 12.72
N ALA A 200 -26.52 -15.83 13.52
CA ALA A 200 -26.92 -14.47 13.86
C ALA A 200 -25.75 -13.73 14.56
N PRO A 201 -25.53 -12.45 14.27
CA PRO A 201 -24.42 -11.70 14.85
C PRO A 201 -24.52 -11.70 16.39
N ARG A 202 -23.36 -11.82 17.05
CA ARG A 202 -23.27 -11.73 18.51
C ARG A 202 -23.87 -10.40 18.95
N LEU A 203 -24.88 -10.49 19.80
CA LEU A 203 -25.69 -9.39 20.32
C LEU A 203 -24.84 -8.44 21.17
N ASP A 204 -24.01 -7.59 20.55
CA ASP A 204 -23.25 -6.59 21.27
C ASP A 204 -23.21 -5.21 20.60
N ASN A 205 -23.80 -5.00 19.41
CA ASN A 205 -24.02 -3.65 18.85
C ASN A 205 -25.20 -3.62 17.85
N GLN A 206 -26.00 -2.54 17.94
CA GLN A 206 -27.17 -2.13 17.14
C GLN A 206 -27.59 -3.00 15.91
N PRO A 207 -28.80 -3.61 15.92
CA PRO A 207 -29.25 -4.53 14.88
C PRO A 207 -29.62 -3.90 13.52
N GLU A 208 -29.85 -2.59 13.45
CA GLU A 208 -30.37 -1.95 12.22
C GLU A 208 -29.29 -1.58 11.18
N LEU A 209 -28.04 -1.36 11.61
CA LEU A 209 -26.93 -1.02 10.69
C LEU A 209 -26.31 -2.26 10.01
N GLU A 210 -26.42 -3.43 10.64
CA GLU A 210 -25.78 -4.66 10.16
C GLU A 210 -26.55 -5.37 9.04
N ASN A 211 -27.88 -5.25 8.99
CA ASN A 211 -28.67 -5.84 7.90
C ASN A 211 -28.31 -5.26 6.52
N ASN A 212 -27.86 -3.99 6.47
CA ASN A 212 -27.37 -3.35 5.25
C ASN A 212 -25.94 -3.76 4.86
N LYS A 213 -25.21 -4.51 5.71
CA LYS A 213 -23.85 -4.99 5.43
C LYS A 213 -23.79 -6.47 5.03
N ARG A 214 -24.90 -7.21 5.13
CA ARG A 214 -24.93 -8.63 4.73
C ARG A 214 -24.81 -8.76 3.22
N LEU A 215 -23.87 -9.58 2.79
CA LEU A 215 -23.70 -9.92 1.38
C LEU A 215 -24.80 -10.89 0.97
N PHE A 216 -25.37 -10.65 -0.20
CA PHE A 216 -26.31 -11.57 -0.83
C PHE A 216 -25.57 -12.80 -1.34
N HIS A 217 -26.18 -13.97 -1.14
CA HIS A 217 -25.64 -15.20 -1.69
C HIS A 217 -25.59 -15.15 -3.22
N THR A 218 -24.46 -15.57 -3.79
CA THR A 218 -24.23 -15.55 -5.24
C THR A 218 -23.81 -16.93 -5.74
N ASP A 219 -24.34 -17.36 -6.90
CA ASP A 219 -24.00 -18.64 -7.57
C ASP A 219 -22.61 -18.67 -8.25
N ARG A 220 -21.68 -17.79 -7.84
CA ARG A 220 -20.31 -17.76 -8.36
C ARG A 220 -19.40 -18.55 -7.44
N PHE A 221 -18.52 -19.36 -8.01
CA PHE A 221 -17.57 -20.20 -7.26
C PHE A 221 -18.25 -21.16 -6.27
N ASN A 222 -19.26 -21.92 -6.72
CA ASN A 222 -20.08 -22.81 -5.88
C ASN A 222 -19.30 -23.86 -5.08
N PHE A 223 -18.07 -24.18 -5.48
CA PHE A 223 -17.20 -25.07 -4.69
C PHE A 223 -16.83 -24.47 -3.32
N LEU A 224 -16.80 -23.13 -3.21
CA LEU A 224 -16.51 -22.43 -1.97
C LEU A 224 -17.66 -22.50 -0.98
N ASP A 225 -18.90 -22.55 -1.48
CA ASP A 225 -20.10 -22.69 -0.66
C ASP A 225 -20.09 -23.94 0.20
N LYS A 226 -19.36 -24.98 -0.24
CA LYS A 226 -19.13 -26.17 0.57
C LYS A 226 -18.53 -25.88 1.95
N ALA A 227 -17.78 -24.79 2.12
CA ALA A 227 -17.25 -24.40 3.43
C ALA A 227 -18.34 -23.96 4.43
N ALA A 228 -19.48 -23.45 3.93
CA ALA A 228 -20.60 -23.00 4.74
C ALA A 228 -21.70 -24.04 4.88
N ILE A 229 -21.63 -25.17 4.18
CA ILE A 229 -22.64 -26.24 4.30
C ILE A 229 -22.42 -27.02 5.59
N ILE A 230 -23.49 -27.23 6.36
CA ILE A 230 -23.50 -28.11 7.52
C ILE A 230 -23.55 -29.55 7.02
N ALA A 231 -22.44 -30.28 7.14
CA ALA A 231 -22.35 -31.66 6.64
C ALA A 231 -22.84 -32.68 7.67
N ASP A 232 -22.48 -32.47 8.94
CA ASP A 232 -22.90 -33.28 10.07
C ASP A 232 -23.50 -32.37 11.15
N PRO A 233 -24.63 -32.73 11.79
CA PRO A 233 -25.19 -31.97 12.92
C PRO A 233 -24.20 -31.82 14.09
N SER A 234 -23.24 -32.73 14.21
CA SER A 234 -22.18 -32.69 15.23
C SER A 234 -21.13 -31.60 15.03
N GLU A 235 -21.15 -30.88 13.89
CA GLU A 235 -20.27 -29.73 13.64
C GLU A 235 -20.71 -28.47 14.41
N LEU A 236 -21.92 -28.48 14.95
CA LEU A 236 -22.49 -27.41 15.76
C LEU A 236 -22.40 -27.75 17.24
N ASP A 237 -22.10 -26.74 18.06
CA ASP A 237 -22.24 -26.83 19.51
C ASP A 237 -23.70 -26.65 19.95
N ASN A 238 -23.98 -26.90 21.22
CA ASN A 238 -25.30 -26.78 21.82
C ASN A 238 -25.92 -25.37 21.67
N GLN A 239 -25.10 -24.36 21.34
CA GLN A 239 -25.52 -22.97 21.09
C GLN A 239 -25.73 -22.66 19.59
N GLY A 240 -25.63 -23.66 18.70
CA GLY A 240 -25.74 -23.47 17.26
C GLY A 240 -24.51 -22.79 16.63
N MET A 241 -23.37 -22.78 17.32
CA MET A 241 -22.11 -22.20 16.83
C MET A 241 -21.20 -23.29 16.28
N ALA A 242 -20.38 -22.98 15.27
CA ALA A 242 -19.40 -23.91 14.71
C ALA A 242 -18.36 -24.34 15.76
N ARG A 243 -18.27 -25.66 16.03
CA ARG A 243 -17.25 -26.25 16.92
C ARG A 243 -15.82 -26.03 16.43
N ASN A 244 -15.64 -26.05 15.11
CA ASN A 244 -14.33 -25.85 14.48
C ASN A 244 -14.44 -24.91 13.28
N ALA A 245 -13.93 -23.69 13.44
CA ALA A 245 -13.92 -22.66 12.41
C ALA A 245 -13.08 -23.02 11.16
N TRP A 246 -12.21 -24.05 11.23
CA TRP A 246 -11.44 -24.58 10.10
C TRP A 246 -12.17 -25.70 9.32
N ARG A 247 -13.37 -26.09 9.78
CA ARG A 247 -14.21 -27.10 9.13
C ARG A 247 -15.56 -26.52 8.71
N LEU A 248 -16.12 -25.59 9.47
CA LEU A 248 -17.38 -24.91 9.15
C LEU A 248 -17.20 -23.39 9.27
N CYS A 249 -17.39 -22.66 8.16
CA CYS A 249 -17.27 -21.20 8.07
C CYS A 249 -18.64 -20.56 7.85
N SER A 250 -18.82 -19.28 8.18
CA SER A 250 -20.10 -18.60 7.93
C SER A 250 -20.29 -18.29 6.44
N LEU A 251 -21.56 -18.27 5.99
CA LEU A 251 -21.91 -17.89 4.62
C LEU A 251 -21.36 -16.49 4.26
N GLN A 252 -21.40 -15.55 5.20
CA GLN A 252 -20.82 -14.21 5.01
C GLN A 252 -19.30 -14.24 4.76
N GLN A 253 -18.54 -15.09 5.47
CA GLN A 253 -17.10 -15.24 5.24
C GLN A 253 -16.82 -15.81 3.84
N VAL A 254 -17.64 -16.75 3.39
CA VAL A 254 -17.53 -17.32 2.03
C VAL A 254 -17.83 -16.27 0.97
N GLU A 255 -18.91 -15.50 1.11
CA GLU A 255 -19.27 -14.45 0.14
C GLU A 255 -18.23 -13.32 0.11
N GLN A 256 -17.66 -12.92 1.25
CA GLN A 256 -16.54 -11.98 1.28
C GLN A 256 -15.33 -12.49 0.47
N PHE A 257 -15.00 -13.78 0.60
CA PHE A 257 -13.91 -14.39 -0.16
C PHE A 257 -14.22 -14.49 -1.65
N LYS A 258 -15.46 -14.84 -2.02
CA LYS A 258 -15.91 -14.82 -3.43
C LYS A 258 -15.80 -13.43 -4.05
N CYS A 259 -16.21 -12.38 -3.34
CA CYS A 259 -16.06 -11.00 -3.79
C CYS A 259 -14.58 -10.65 -4.05
N LEU A 260 -13.67 -11.07 -3.15
CA LEU A 260 -12.23 -10.87 -3.34
C LEU A 260 -11.72 -11.58 -4.60
N LEU A 261 -12.09 -12.84 -4.81
CA LEU A 261 -11.73 -13.60 -6.01
C LEU A 261 -12.30 -12.95 -7.29
N GLY A 262 -13.49 -12.35 -7.20
CA GLY A 262 -14.09 -11.58 -8.29
C GLY A 262 -13.31 -10.31 -8.66
N ILE A 263 -12.62 -9.68 -7.70
CA ILE A 263 -11.81 -8.47 -7.91
C ILE A 263 -10.38 -8.80 -8.37
N LEU A 264 -9.89 -10.02 -8.11
CA LEU A 264 -8.54 -10.47 -8.43
C LEU A 264 -8.12 -10.21 -9.90
N PRO A 265 -8.95 -10.46 -10.93
CA PRO A 265 -8.57 -10.16 -12.32
C PRO A 265 -8.28 -8.67 -12.55
N VAL A 266 -9.07 -7.78 -11.95
CA VAL A 266 -8.86 -6.32 -12.04
C VAL A 266 -7.52 -5.96 -11.39
N TRP A 267 -7.21 -6.55 -10.23
CA TRP A 267 -5.94 -6.35 -9.56
C TRP A 267 -4.74 -6.81 -10.41
N VAL A 268 -4.84 -7.98 -11.06
CA VAL A 268 -3.80 -8.48 -11.97
C VAL A 268 -3.56 -7.55 -13.15
N THR A 269 -4.63 -7.01 -13.77
CA THR A 269 -4.47 -6.02 -14.86
C THR A 269 -3.83 -4.71 -14.38
N GLY A 270 -4.02 -4.35 -13.11
CA GLY A 270 -3.39 -3.19 -12.50
C GLY A 270 -1.88 -3.32 -12.31
N ILE A 271 -1.33 -4.54 -12.24
CA ILE A 271 0.11 -4.78 -12.06
C ILE A 271 0.93 -4.10 -13.15
N CYS A 272 0.48 -4.17 -14.40
CA CYS A 272 1.16 -3.51 -15.52
C CYS A 272 1.28 -2.00 -15.32
N CYS A 273 0.24 -1.34 -14.79
CA CYS A 273 0.29 0.08 -14.48
C CYS A 273 1.28 0.38 -13.36
N PHE A 274 1.31 -0.44 -12.31
CA PHE A 274 2.25 -0.26 -11.20
C PHE A 274 3.71 -0.42 -11.64
N ILE A 275 4.00 -1.36 -12.55
CA ILE A 275 5.35 -1.51 -13.11
C ILE A 275 5.81 -0.22 -13.80
N VAL A 276 4.94 0.39 -14.60
CA VAL A 276 5.25 1.67 -15.28
C VAL A 276 5.51 2.79 -14.28
N MET A 277 4.68 2.89 -13.24
CA MET A 277 4.85 3.89 -12.18
C MET A 277 6.16 3.69 -11.41
N ASP A 278 6.52 2.45 -11.07
CA ASP A 278 7.75 2.15 -10.32
C ASP A 278 9.02 2.34 -11.15
N GLN A 279 8.96 2.12 -12.47
CA GLN A 279 10.09 2.37 -13.37
C GLN A 279 10.50 3.84 -13.40
N GLN A 280 9.55 4.77 -13.27
CA GLN A 280 9.81 6.21 -13.27
C GLN A 280 10.81 6.63 -12.17
N ASN A 281 10.69 6.03 -10.98
CA ASN A 281 11.54 6.35 -9.81
C ASN A 281 13.01 5.96 -9.98
N THR A 282 13.32 5.07 -10.93
CA THR A 282 14.66 4.49 -11.12
C THR A 282 15.21 4.79 -12.50
N PHE A 283 14.59 4.22 -13.55
CA PHE A 283 15.00 4.44 -14.93
C PHE A 283 14.83 5.90 -15.37
N GLY A 284 13.80 6.60 -14.87
CA GLY A 284 13.63 8.04 -15.14
C GLY A 284 14.81 8.86 -14.62
N VAL A 285 15.34 8.55 -13.43
CA VAL A 285 16.52 9.23 -12.85
C VAL A 285 17.78 8.93 -13.66
N LEU A 286 17.96 7.67 -14.07
CA LEU A 286 19.08 7.25 -14.93
C LEU A 286 19.06 7.97 -16.29
N GLN A 287 17.88 8.11 -16.89
CA GLN A 287 17.71 8.83 -18.15
C GLN A 287 18.07 10.31 -17.99
N VAL A 288 17.65 10.94 -16.90
CA VAL A 288 17.94 12.37 -16.65
C VAL A 288 19.40 12.64 -16.30
N LEU A 289 20.08 11.71 -15.61
CA LEU A 289 21.52 11.82 -15.39
C LEU A 289 22.31 11.85 -16.70
N GLN A 290 21.74 11.24 -17.73
CA GLN A 290 22.31 11.01 -19.05
C GLN A 290 21.91 12.04 -20.12
N THR A 291 21.05 13.00 -19.78
CA THR A 291 20.59 14.08 -20.66
C THR A 291 21.21 15.43 -20.28
N ASN A 292 21.13 16.40 -21.19
CA ASN A 292 21.48 17.77 -20.85
C ASN A 292 20.44 18.36 -19.89
N ARG A 293 20.91 18.80 -18.72
CA ARG A 293 20.09 19.32 -17.61
C ARG A 293 20.18 20.83 -17.43
N SER A 294 20.91 21.53 -18.30
CA SER A 294 21.05 23.00 -18.22
C SER A 294 19.80 23.69 -18.74
N ILE A 295 19.13 24.47 -17.91
CA ILE A 295 18.12 25.45 -18.33
C ILE A 295 18.81 26.81 -18.31
N GLY A 296 19.18 27.30 -19.49
CA GLY A 296 20.01 28.49 -19.62
C GLY A 296 21.45 28.30 -19.10
N PRO A 297 22.21 29.39 -18.93
CA PRO A 297 23.64 29.32 -18.60
C PRO A 297 23.94 29.03 -17.11
N HIS A 298 23.00 29.27 -16.18
CA HIS A 298 23.29 29.23 -14.73
C HIS A 298 22.57 28.13 -13.95
N PHE A 299 21.51 27.52 -14.50
CA PHE A 299 20.68 26.58 -13.74
C PHE A 299 20.80 25.16 -14.32
N LYS A 300 21.15 24.20 -13.46
CA LYS A 300 21.20 22.77 -13.80
C LYS A 300 20.18 22.02 -12.96
N VAL A 301 19.20 21.42 -13.63
CA VAL A 301 18.09 20.70 -12.98
C VAL A 301 18.62 19.48 -12.22
N PRO A 302 18.32 19.33 -10.91
CA PRO A 302 18.66 18.13 -10.16
C PRO A 302 17.86 16.90 -10.65
N PRO A 303 18.47 15.71 -10.81
CA PRO A 303 17.76 14.51 -11.25
C PRO A 303 16.63 14.09 -10.32
N GLY A 304 16.78 14.31 -9.00
CA GLY A 304 15.76 13.98 -8.00
C GLY A 304 14.44 14.76 -8.15
N TRP A 305 14.44 15.86 -8.92
CA TRP A 305 13.22 16.65 -9.18
C TRP A 305 12.27 15.97 -10.18
N MET A 306 12.67 14.88 -10.82
CA MET A 306 11.81 14.16 -11.76
C MET A 306 10.50 13.68 -11.14
N ASN A 307 10.53 13.32 -9.86
CA ASN A 307 9.33 12.91 -9.14
C ASN A 307 8.39 14.09 -8.82
N LEU A 308 8.91 15.31 -8.72
CA LEU A 308 8.09 16.51 -8.51
C LEU A 308 7.17 16.77 -9.70
N ILE A 309 7.63 16.48 -10.93
CA ILE A 309 6.82 16.64 -12.14
C ILE A 309 5.57 15.75 -12.06
N ALA A 310 5.70 14.50 -11.61
CA ALA A 310 4.57 13.60 -11.42
C ALA A 310 3.60 14.10 -10.33
N MET A 311 4.11 14.62 -9.22
CA MET A 311 3.27 15.17 -8.15
C MET A 311 2.50 16.42 -8.60
N ILE A 312 3.14 17.31 -9.36
CA ILE A 312 2.50 18.50 -9.95
C ILE A 312 1.44 18.07 -10.95
N ALA A 313 1.76 17.13 -11.85
CA ALA A 313 0.83 16.61 -12.84
C ALA A 313 -0.42 15.99 -12.19
N LEU A 314 -0.25 15.18 -11.14
CA LEU A 314 -1.36 14.60 -10.38
C LEU A 314 -2.21 15.68 -9.69
N SER A 315 -1.58 16.70 -9.10
CA SER A 315 -2.29 17.81 -8.46
C SER A 315 -3.11 18.63 -9.46
N LEU A 316 -2.51 18.93 -10.63
CA LEU A 316 -3.20 19.60 -11.74
C LEU A 316 -4.36 18.75 -12.26
N TRP A 317 -4.17 17.44 -12.41
CA TRP A 317 -5.23 16.53 -12.85
C TRP A 317 -6.40 16.50 -11.87
N ILE A 318 -6.14 16.43 -10.56
CA ILE A 318 -7.19 16.49 -9.52
C ILE A 318 -7.95 17.81 -9.63
N TYR A 319 -7.24 18.92 -9.77
CA TYR A 319 -7.86 20.24 -9.95
C TYR A 319 -8.74 20.28 -11.21
N ILE A 320 -8.24 19.81 -12.35
CA ILE A 320 -9.00 19.74 -13.60
C ILE A 320 -10.23 18.84 -13.42
N TYR A 321 -10.09 17.69 -12.76
CA TYR A 321 -11.17 16.74 -12.57
C TYR A 321 -12.28 17.30 -11.67
N GLU A 322 -11.94 17.84 -10.51
CA GLU A 322 -12.93 18.33 -9.53
C GLU A 322 -13.49 19.71 -9.92
N CYS A 323 -12.66 20.63 -10.40
CA CYS A 323 -13.07 22.02 -10.63
C CYS A 323 -13.54 22.30 -12.06
N ILE A 324 -13.11 21.52 -13.05
CA ILE A 324 -13.48 21.75 -14.45
C ILE A 324 -14.43 20.66 -14.96
N TYR A 325 -14.01 19.39 -14.87
CA TYR A 325 -14.75 18.27 -15.44
C TYR A 325 -16.11 18.06 -14.75
N ILE A 326 -16.17 18.01 -13.41
CA ILE A 326 -17.44 17.78 -12.71
C ILE A 326 -18.46 18.91 -12.97
N PRO A 327 -18.11 20.20 -12.85
CA PRO A 327 -19.05 21.29 -13.16
C PRO A 327 -19.50 21.29 -14.61
N LEU A 328 -18.59 20.99 -15.56
CA LEU A 328 -18.91 20.92 -16.98
C LEU A 328 -19.85 19.75 -17.29
N SER A 329 -19.56 18.56 -16.76
CA SER A 329 -20.42 17.38 -16.87
C SER A 329 -21.81 17.65 -16.28
N ARG A 330 -21.88 18.34 -15.14
CA ARG A 330 -23.14 18.75 -14.53
C ARG A 330 -23.94 19.70 -15.44
N ARG A 331 -23.28 20.63 -16.15
CA ARG A 331 -23.92 21.53 -17.11
C ARG A 331 -24.45 20.80 -18.34
N ILE A 332 -23.68 19.87 -18.89
CA ILE A 332 -24.01 19.16 -20.15
C ILE A 332 -25.05 18.07 -19.90
N THR A 333 -24.82 17.20 -18.92
CA THR A 333 -25.63 15.98 -18.72
C THR A 333 -26.79 16.19 -17.74
N LYS A 334 -26.93 17.40 -17.15
CA LYS A 334 -27.87 17.74 -16.06
C LYS A 334 -27.81 16.83 -14.82
N LYS A 335 -26.84 15.91 -14.77
CA LYS A 335 -26.50 15.04 -13.64
C LYS A 335 -25.01 15.21 -13.36
N ALA A 336 -24.63 15.28 -12.09
CA ALA A 336 -23.23 15.27 -11.68
C ALA A 336 -22.66 13.84 -11.84
N LYS A 337 -22.49 13.39 -13.08
CA LYS A 337 -21.97 12.05 -13.37
C LYS A 337 -20.46 12.05 -13.17
N ARG A 338 -20.01 11.51 -12.04
CA ARG A 338 -18.59 11.20 -11.83
C ARG A 338 -18.21 10.00 -12.70
N LEU A 339 -16.97 9.97 -13.20
CA LEU A 339 -16.43 8.79 -13.87
C LEU A 339 -16.53 7.58 -12.94
N THR A 340 -17.07 6.48 -13.45
CA THR A 340 -17.19 5.23 -12.72
C THR A 340 -15.80 4.65 -12.41
N PRO A 341 -15.63 3.86 -11.34
CA PRO A 341 -14.35 3.23 -11.03
C PRO A 341 -13.79 2.40 -12.20
N GLU A 342 -14.67 1.71 -12.93
CA GLU A 342 -14.31 0.93 -14.11
C GLU A 342 -13.73 1.80 -15.24
N GLU A 343 -14.40 2.93 -15.57
CA GLU A 343 -13.91 3.87 -16.59
C GLU A 343 -12.53 4.44 -16.20
N ARG A 344 -12.33 4.78 -14.92
CA ARG A 344 -11.05 5.30 -14.42
C ARG A 344 -9.91 4.30 -14.58
N ILE A 345 -10.17 3.02 -14.26
CA ILE A 345 -9.17 1.94 -14.41
C ILE A 345 -8.80 1.76 -15.88
N LYS A 346 -9.80 1.70 -16.78
CA LYS A 346 -9.57 1.55 -18.23
C LYS A 346 -8.73 2.71 -18.80
N ILE A 347 -9.07 3.95 -18.45
CA ILE A 347 -8.33 5.14 -18.89
C ILE A 347 -6.89 5.10 -18.36
N GLY A 348 -6.68 4.73 -17.10
CA GLY A 348 -5.34 4.62 -16.51
C GLY A 348 -4.45 3.60 -17.24
N ILE A 349 -4.99 2.42 -17.57
CA ILE A 349 -4.27 1.39 -18.31
C ILE A 349 -3.86 1.91 -19.70
N LEU A 350 -4.80 2.51 -20.45
CA LEU A 350 -4.50 3.06 -21.78
C LEU A 350 -3.43 4.16 -21.73
N LEU A 351 -3.53 5.06 -20.75
CA LEU A 351 -2.55 6.13 -20.57
C LEU A 351 -1.17 5.59 -20.21
N SER A 352 -1.10 4.54 -19.38
CA SER A 352 0.18 3.90 -19.02
C SER A 352 0.91 3.30 -20.24
N ILE A 353 0.16 2.67 -21.15
CA ILE A 353 0.71 2.12 -22.40
C ILE A 353 1.23 3.26 -23.27
N LEU A 354 0.45 4.33 -23.43
CA LEU A 354 0.86 5.50 -24.20
C LEU A 354 2.14 6.14 -23.61
N CYS A 355 2.22 6.29 -22.28
CA CYS A 355 3.40 6.81 -21.61
C CYS A 355 4.64 5.95 -21.91
N MET A 356 4.52 4.62 -21.88
CA MET A 356 5.63 3.73 -22.20
C MET A 356 6.05 3.80 -23.67
N LEU A 357 5.11 3.96 -24.59
CA LEU A 357 5.41 4.17 -26.01
C LEU A 357 6.18 5.48 -26.23
N VAL A 358 5.74 6.57 -25.60
CA VAL A 358 6.43 7.86 -25.65
C VAL A 358 7.84 7.73 -25.05
N ALA A 359 7.98 7.09 -23.89
CA ALA A 359 9.28 6.85 -23.26
C ALA A 359 10.22 6.05 -24.17
N ALA A 360 9.72 5.01 -24.83
CA ALA A 360 10.49 4.20 -25.77
C ALA A 360 10.96 5.00 -27.00
N VAL A 361 10.09 5.85 -27.57
CA VAL A 361 10.46 6.74 -28.67
C VAL A 361 11.52 7.75 -28.23
N VAL A 362 11.35 8.39 -27.08
CA VAL A 362 12.33 9.34 -26.53
C VAL A 362 13.68 8.67 -26.31
N GLU A 363 13.70 7.46 -25.76
CA GLU A 363 14.92 6.71 -25.51
C GLU A 363 15.61 6.28 -26.81
N LYS A 364 14.85 5.88 -27.83
CA LYS A 364 15.38 5.57 -29.16
C LYS A 364 16.03 6.80 -29.80
N THR A 365 15.37 7.96 -29.75
CA THR A 365 15.93 9.21 -30.28
C THR A 365 17.21 9.59 -29.52
N ARG A 366 17.18 9.51 -28.18
CA ARG A 366 18.35 9.79 -27.33
C ARG A 366 19.55 8.88 -27.64
N ALA A 367 19.30 7.59 -27.90
CA ALA A 367 20.33 6.65 -28.28
C ALA A 367 20.92 6.97 -29.66
N ALA A 368 20.09 7.40 -30.62
CA ALA A 368 20.53 7.79 -31.94
C ALA A 368 21.40 9.07 -31.94
N THR A 369 21.13 10.04 -31.06
CA THR A 369 21.94 11.29 -30.96
C THR A 369 23.30 11.09 -30.27
N ARG A 370 23.59 9.90 -29.72
CA ARG A 370 24.90 9.59 -29.11
C ARG A 370 25.89 8.96 -30.09
N LEU A 371 25.41 8.44 -31.21
CA LEU A 371 26.22 8.03 -32.36
C LEU A 371 26.46 9.26 -33.22
#